data_AF-A0A021VT23-F1
#
_entry.id   AF-A0A021VT23-F1
#
_cell.length_a   1.000
_cell.length_b   1.000
_cell.length_c   1.000
_cell.angle_alpha   90.00
_cell.angle_beta   90.00
_cell.angle_gamma   90.00
#
_symmetry.space_group_name_H-M   'P 1'
#
loop_
_entity.id
_entity.type
_entity.pdbx_description
1 polymer ?
#
loop_
_entity_poly.entity_id
_entity_poly.type
_entity_poly.pdbx_seq_one_letter_code
_entity_poly.pdbx_strand_id
1 'polypeptide(L)'
;MRDAPRARRPTARWCRSRIRTARAGTRPGSARASTCCSGRWLTTGEYQVQAAIAALHADAPTAAETDWVQIVEWYDELVRLTDSPVARLNRAVAVGEADGAQAGLAALDDLDPSLPRYAAVAAHLHERAGDLSIAAELYREAAMVATSRPERDHLTRQAARLHALER
;
A
#
# COMPACT_ATOMS: atom_id res chain seq x y z
N MET A 1 31.12 -0.75 -13.76
CA MET A 1 30.92 -1.18 -12.35
C MET A 1 31.35 -0.06 -11.42
N ARG A 2 30.42 0.79 -11.00
CA ARG A 2 30.62 1.73 -9.89
C ARG A 2 29.32 1.72 -9.10
N ASP A 3 29.38 1.14 -7.91
CA ASP A 3 28.29 1.15 -6.93
C ASP A 3 28.02 2.60 -6.51
N ALA A 4 26.79 3.05 -6.73
CA ALA A 4 26.29 4.29 -6.16
C ALA A 4 25.91 4.05 -4.69
N PRO A 5 26.31 4.93 -3.75
CA PRO A 5 25.98 4.75 -2.34
C PRO A 5 24.46 4.94 -2.15
N ARG A 6 23.79 3.90 -1.62
CA ARG A 6 22.40 4.01 -1.12
C ARG A 6 22.36 5.12 -0.08
N ALA A 7 21.67 6.21 -0.40
CA ALA A 7 21.42 7.29 0.53
C ALA A 7 20.81 6.70 1.82
N ARG A 8 21.39 7.06 2.98
CA ARG A 8 20.91 6.64 4.29
C ARG A 8 19.45 7.09 4.44
N ARG A 9 18.53 6.13 4.45
CA ARG A 9 17.10 6.37 4.66
C ARG A 9 16.90 6.96 6.07
N PRO A 10 16.17 8.08 6.24
CA PRO A 10 15.86 8.60 7.57
C PRO A 10 15.08 7.55 8.37
N THR A 11 15.52 7.30 9.60
CA THR A 11 14.92 6.29 10.51
C THR A 11 13.46 6.60 10.88
N ALA A 12 12.69 5.53 11.13
CA ALA A 12 11.26 5.40 11.48
C ALA A 12 10.64 6.33 12.55
N ARG A 13 11.36 7.34 13.04
CA ARG A 13 10.90 8.28 14.08
C ARG A 13 10.02 9.42 13.53
N TRP A 14 10.06 9.69 12.23
CA TRP A 14 9.48 10.90 11.65
C TRP A 14 7.95 10.89 11.49
N CYS A 15 7.31 9.71 11.44
CA CYS A 15 5.95 9.63 10.89
C CYS A 15 4.84 9.23 11.89
N ARG A 16 5.17 8.61 13.05
CA ARG A 16 4.19 8.45 14.15
C ARG A 16 3.73 9.79 14.76
N SER A 17 4.51 10.86 14.62
CA SER A 17 4.20 12.16 15.20
C SER A 17 3.23 13.00 14.35
N ARG A 18 3.15 12.80 13.02
CA ARG A 18 2.33 13.66 12.13
C ARG A 18 0.88 13.24 12.02
N ILE A 19 0.55 11.95 12.16
CA ILE A 19 -0.84 11.49 12.30
C ILE A 19 -1.46 12.01 13.63
N ARG A 20 -0.65 12.43 14.61
CA ARG A 20 -1.13 13.15 15.81
C ARG A 20 -1.50 14.62 15.54
N THR A 21 -1.04 15.24 14.46
CA THR A 21 -1.22 16.68 14.20
C THR A 21 -2.11 16.97 12.99
N ALA A 22 -3.26 16.30 12.89
CA ALA A 22 -4.37 16.76 12.03
C ALA A 22 -5.22 17.89 12.68
N ARG A 23 -4.68 18.60 13.68
CA ARG A 23 -5.24 19.85 14.21
C ARG A 23 -4.13 20.85 14.55
N ALA A 24 -3.71 21.60 13.55
CA ALA A 24 -3.06 22.90 13.76
C ALA A 24 -3.28 23.77 12.50
N GLY A 25 -4.54 23.89 12.09
CA GLY A 25 -4.97 24.74 10.99
C GLY A 25 -5.94 25.83 11.44
N THR A 26 -5.76 26.39 12.62
CA THR A 26 -6.47 27.61 13.05
C THR A 26 -5.51 28.52 13.82
N ARG A 27 -5.56 29.80 13.41
CA ARG A 27 -4.72 30.98 13.73
C ARG A 27 -4.11 31.04 15.14
N PRO A 28 -2.92 31.66 15.32
CA PRO A 28 -2.31 31.85 16.63
C PRO A 28 -2.98 32.99 17.39
N GLY A 29 -3.43 32.71 18.62
CA GLY A 29 -3.99 33.69 19.55
C GLY A 29 -4.21 33.12 20.95
N SER A 30 -3.15 33.19 21.77
CA SER A 30 -3.13 33.20 23.25
C SER A 30 -3.75 32.05 24.06
N ALA A 31 -2.83 31.28 24.68
CA ALA A 31 -2.78 30.93 26.11
C ALA A 31 -4.00 30.25 26.79
N ARG A 32 -3.85 28.96 27.11
CA ARG A 32 -3.73 28.48 28.49
C ARG A 32 -3.31 27.00 28.51
N ALA A 33 -2.46 26.71 29.49
CA ALA A 33 -1.81 25.45 29.70
C ALA A 33 -2.77 24.34 30.14
N SER A 34 -2.38 23.12 29.76
CA SER A 34 -2.42 21.91 30.58
C SER A 34 -3.76 21.51 31.20
N THR A 35 -4.32 20.44 30.63
CA THR A 35 -4.83 19.22 31.31
C THR A 35 -6.07 18.72 30.58
N CYS A 36 -5.88 17.73 29.69
CA CYS A 36 -6.98 16.89 29.19
C CYS A 36 -6.55 15.45 28.82
N CYS A 37 -5.25 15.13 28.85
CA CYS A 37 -4.78 13.79 28.47
C CYS A 37 -4.68 12.86 29.68
N SER A 38 -5.79 12.69 30.40
CA SER A 38 -5.96 11.64 31.41
C SER A 38 -7.32 10.98 31.20
N GLY A 39 -7.44 10.22 30.12
CA GLY A 39 -8.68 9.50 29.82
C GLY A 39 -8.62 8.82 28.46
N ARG A 40 -8.30 7.52 28.45
CA ARG A 40 -8.66 6.51 27.44
C ARG A 40 -8.87 7.02 26.00
N TRP A 41 -7.78 7.14 25.23
CA TRP A 41 -7.83 7.25 23.75
C TRP A 41 -7.08 6.07 23.10
N LEU A 42 -7.24 4.86 23.64
CA LEU A 42 -6.27 3.76 23.48
C LEU A 42 -6.57 2.73 22.38
N THR A 43 -7.37 3.05 21.38
CA THR A 43 -7.51 2.17 20.20
C THR A 43 -7.67 3.01 18.95
N THR A 44 -6.71 2.90 18.03
CA THR A 44 -6.84 3.40 16.66
C THR A 44 -8.01 2.65 16.02
N GLY A 45 -9.07 3.36 15.63
CA GLY A 45 -10.18 2.77 14.89
C GLY A 45 -9.83 2.53 13.42
N GLU A 46 -10.59 1.66 12.76
CA GLU A 46 -10.41 1.28 11.34
C GLU A 46 -10.17 2.48 10.42
N TYR A 47 -11.04 3.50 10.51
CA TYR A 47 -10.93 4.70 9.67
C TYR A 47 -9.69 5.54 9.96
N GLN A 48 -9.17 5.52 11.19
CA GLN A 48 -7.94 6.22 11.53
C GLN A 48 -6.72 5.50 10.92
N VAL A 49 -6.75 4.16 10.86
CA VAL A 49 -5.73 3.37 10.15
C VAL A 49 -5.79 3.60 8.65
N GLN A 50 -6.98 3.56 8.06
CA GLN A 50 -7.17 3.86 6.63
C GLN A 50 -6.71 5.27 6.27
N ALA A 51 -7.00 6.26 7.12
CA ALA A 51 -6.52 7.63 6.94
C ALA A 51 -5.00 7.75 7.03
N ALA A 52 -4.36 6.97 7.92
CA ALA A 52 -2.90 6.91 8.01
C ALA A 52 -2.26 6.34 6.73
N ILE A 53 -2.82 5.26 6.17
CA ILE A 53 -2.37 4.68 4.90
C ILE A 53 -2.52 5.69 3.76
N ALA A 54 -3.69 6.35 3.66
CA ALA A 54 -3.94 7.35 2.64
C ALA A 54 -2.99 8.55 2.73
N ALA A 55 -2.67 9.01 3.94
CA ALA A 55 -1.73 10.11 4.16
C ALA A 55 -0.32 9.77 3.67
N LEU A 56 0.15 8.52 3.88
CA LEU A 56 1.47 8.09 3.40
C LEU A 56 1.56 8.07 1.88
N HIS A 57 0.48 7.67 1.19
CA HIS A 57 0.41 7.78 -0.26
C HIS A 57 0.37 9.24 -0.73
N ALA A 58 -0.36 10.10 -0.03
CA ALA A 58 -0.50 11.50 -0.41
C ALA A 58 0.78 12.33 -0.20
N ASP A 59 1.60 11.97 0.79
CA ASP A 59 2.87 12.64 1.08
C ASP A 59 3.99 12.27 0.08
N ALA A 60 3.80 11.22 -0.72
CA ALA A 60 4.78 10.73 -1.68
C ALA A 60 4.50 11.26 -3.10
N PRO A 61 5.48 11.91 -3.78
CA PRO A 61 5.30 12.36 -5.16
C PRO A 61 5.09 11.22 -6.15
N THR A 62 5.66 10.04 -5.85
CA THR A 62 5.52 8.82 -6.65
C THR A 62 5.33 7.61 -5.75
N ALA A 63 4.79 6.52 -6.32
CA ALA A 63 4.66 5.24 -5.61
C ALA A 63 6.02 4.71 -5.11
N ALA A 64 7.10 4.91 -5.87
CA ALA A 64 8.44 4.48 -5.46
C ALA A 64 9.00 5.24 -4.25
N GLU A 65 8.50 6.45 -3.99
CA GLU A 65 8.89 7.30 -2.86
C GLU A 65 7.99 7.11 -1.63
N THR A 66 6.97 6.25 -1.71
CA THR A 66 6.09 5.95 -0.59
C THR A 66 6.83 5.14 0.49
N ASP A 67 6.56 5.45 1.77
CA ASP A 67 7.08 4.66 2.90
C ASP A 67 6.30 3.35 3.03
N TRP A 68 6.64 2.39 2.17
CA TRP A 68 5.99 1.09 2.12
C TRP A 68 6.16 0.26 3.40
N VAL A 69 7.31 0.39 4.09
CA VAL A 69 7.53 -0.28 5.38
C VAL A 69 6.50 0.19 6.39
N GLN A 70 6.27 1.50 6.46
CA GLN A 70 5.24 2.03 7.35
C GLN A 70 3.82 1.68 6.90
N ILE A 71 3.56 1.61 5.60
CA ILE A 71 2.25 1.14 5.08
C ILE A 71 1.99 -0.31 5.50
N VAL A 72 2.99 -1.19 5.48
CA VAL A 72 2.85 -2.58 5.98
C VAL A 72 2.43 -2.58 7.46
N GLU A 73 3.05 -1.76 8.31
CA GLU A 73 2.67 -1.66 9.73
C GLU A 73 1.20 -1.24 9.92
N TRP A 74 0.70 -0.33 9.07
CA TRP A 74 -0.70 0.09 9.13
C TRP A 74 -1.66 -0.98 8.59
N TYR A 75 -1.28 -1.70 7.54
CA TYR A 75 -2.08 -2.86 7.10
C TYR A 75 -2.09 -3.98 8.13
N ASP A 76 -0.99 -4.22 8.85
CA ASP A 76 -0.95 -5.16 9.99
C ASP A 76 -1.99 -4.77 11.05
N GLU A 77 -2.06 -3.49 11.41
CA GLU A 77 -3.07 -3.00 12.34
C GLU A 77 -4.49 -3.13 11.77
N LEU A 78 -4.70 -2.79 10.49
CA LEU A 78 -6.01 -2.91 9.85
C LEU A 78 -6.51 -4.36 9.83
N VAL A 79 -5.62 -5.32 9.52
CA VAL A 79 -5.93 -6.75 9.54
C VAL A 79 -6.25 -7.20 10.96
N ARG A 80 -5.50 -6.77 11.99
CA ARG A 80 -5.83 -7.07 13.39
C ARG A 80 -7.20 -6.55 13.81
N LEU A 81 -7.61 -5.39 13.32
CA LEU A 81 -8.87 -4.75 13.70
C LEU A 81 -10.08 -5.35 12.98
N THR A 82 -9.92 -5.77 11.72
CA THR A 82 -11.05 -6.10 10.83
C THR A 82 -11.11 -7.57 10.40
N ASP A 83 -9.98 -8.28 10.48
CA ASP A 83 -9.76 -9.59 9.87
C ASP A 83 -10.14 -9.65 8.37
N SER A 84 -10.12 -8.50 7.69
CA SER A 84 -10.62 -8.40 6.32
C SER A 84 -9.67 -9.07 5.33
N PRO A 85 -10.15 -10.00 4.48
CA PRO A 85 -9.31 -10.62 3.45
C PRO A 85 -8.84 -9.60 2.40
N VAL A 86 -9.62 -8.54 2.17
CA VAL A 86 -9.21 -7.43 1.28
C VAL A 86 -8.07 -6.63 1.90
N ALA A 87 -8.06 -6.45 3.24
CA ALA A 87 -6.94 -5.80 3.92
C ALA A 87 -5.66 -6.67 3.85
N ARG A 88 -5.80 -8.00 3.97
CA ARG A 88 -4.69 -8.95 3.78
C ARG A 88 -4.15 -8.93 2.35
N LEU A 89 -5.03 -8.86 1.35
CA LEU A 89 -4.64 -8.75 -0.06
C LEU A 89 -3.83 -7.47 -0.32
N ASN A 90 -4.30 -6.32 0.16
CA ASN A 90 -3.58 -5.05 0.01
C ASN A 90 -2.25 -5.05 0.78
N ARG A 91 -2.19 -5.74 1.92
CA ARG A 91 -0.94 -5.94 2.66
C ARG A 91 0.09 -6.71 1.83
N ALA A 92 -0.30 -7.73 1.08
CA ALA A 92 0.62 -8.48 0.21
C ALA A 92 1.30 -7.58 -0.83
N VAL A 93 0.54 -6.63 -1.42
CA VAL A 93 1.12 -5.59 -2.30
C VAL A 93 2.13 -4.73 -1.55
N ALA A 94 1.78 -4.24 -0.36
CA ALA A 94 2.67 -3.38 0.42
C ALA A 94 3.97 -4.10 0.82
N VAL A 95 3.90 -5.39 1.16
CA VAL A 95 5.08 -6.24 1.41
C VAL A 95 5.91 -6.39 0.14
N GLY A 96 5.26 -6.61 -1.01
CA GLY A 96 5.93 -6.66 -2.31
C GLY A 96 6.72 -5.40 -2.65
N GLU A 97 6.20 -4.22 -2.28
CA GLU A 97 6.89 -2.95 -2.49
C GLU A 97 7.97 -2.65 -1.44
N ALA A 98 7.79 -3.10 -0.20
CA ALA A 98 8.74 -2.89 0.89
C ALA A 98 9.95 -3.84 0.83
N ASP A 99 9.68 -5.14 0.69
CA ASP A 99 10.65 -6.23 0.85
C ASP A 99 10.95 -6.95 -0.48
N GLY A 100 10.24 -6.59 -1.55
CA GLY A 100 10.43 -7.10 -2.90
C GLY A 100 9.32 -8.05 -3.36
N ALA A 101 9.15 -8.14 -4.67
CA ALA A 101 8.03 -8.83 -5.32
C ALA A 101 7.80 -10.26 -4.81
N GLN A 102 8.88 -11.02 -4.57
CA GLN A 102 8.79 -12.40 -4.09
C GLN A 102 8.23 -12.51 -2.67
N ALA A 103 8.50 -11.54 -1.80
CA ALA A 103 7.90 -11.49 -0.47
C ALA A 103 6.39 -11.19 -0.55
N GLY A 104 5.99 -10.35 -1.51
CA GLY A 104 4.58 -10.08 -1.79
C GLY A 104 3.85 -11.31 -2.34
N LEU A 105 4.47 -12.06 -3.28
CA LEU A 105 3.91 -13.30 -3.82
C LEU A 105 3.74 -14.36 -2.74
N ALA A 106 4.76 -14.56 -1.89
CA ALA A 106 4.65 -15.48 -0.76
C ALA A 106 3.52 -15.10 0.21
N ALA A 107 3.31 -13.80 0.47
CA ALA A 107 2.20 -13.34 1.29
C ALA A 107 0.83 -13.47 0.59
N LEU A 108 0.81 -13.50 -0.74
CA LEU A 108 -0.40 -13.68 -1.54
C LEU A 108 -0.83 -15.16 -1.58
N ASP A 109 0.12 -16.10 -1.59
CA ASP A 109 -0.13 -17.55 -1.64
C ASP A 109 -0.96 -18.07 -0.45
N ASP A 110 -0.93 -17.36 0.68
CA ASP A 110 -1.73 -17.68 1.87
C ASP A 110 -3.21 -17.27 1.75
N LEU A 111 -3.60 -16.59 0.67
CA LEU A 111 -4.94 -16.04 0.47
C LEU A 111 -5.75 -16.86 -0.55
N ASP A 112 -7.07 -16.81 -0.41
CA ASP A 112 -7.98 -17.46 -1.34
C ASP A 112 -7.91 -16.79 -2.74
N PRO A 113 -7.55 -17.54 -3.80
CA PRO A 113 -7.48 -17.01 -5.17
C PRO A 113 -8.81 -16.49 -5.73
N SER A 114 -9.94 -16.86 -5.11
CA SER A 114 -11.27 -16.37 -5.49
C SER A 114 -11.56 -14.95 -5.01
N LEU A 115 -10.68 -14.35 -4.20
CA LEU A 115 -10.85 -12.99 -3.71
C LEU A 115 -10.94 -11.97 -4.87
N PRO A 116 -11.85 -10.99 -4.78
CA PRO A 116 -11.90 -9.91 -5.75
C PRO A 116 -10.53 -9.23 -5.88
N ARG A 117 -10.07 -9.04 -7.13
CA ARG A 117 -8.77 -8.44 -7.48
C ARG A 117 -7.53 -9.27 -7.16
N TYR A 118 -7.67 -10.53 -6.73
CA TYR A 118 -6.51 -11.43 -6.54
C TYR A 118 -5.61 -11.49 -7.78
N ALA A 119 -6.20 -11.78 -8.95
CA ALA A 119 -5.46 -11.85 -10.22
C ALA A 119 -4.75 -10.53 -10.58
N ALA A 120 -5.35 -9.37 -10.25
CA ALA A 120 -4.72 -8.08 -10.49
C ALA A 120 -3.50 -7.84 -9.60
N VAL A 121 -3.57 -8.26 -8.33
CA VAL A 121 -2.45 -8.19 -7.38
C VAL A 121 -1.34 -9.17 -7.77
N ALA A 122 -1.70 -10.40 -8.13
CA ALA A 122 -0.76 -11.38 -8.65
C ALA A 122 -0.04 -10.85 -9.90
N ALA A 123 -0.78 -10.26 -10.85
CA ALA A 123 -0.21 -9.65 -12.05
C ALA A 123 0.82 -8.56 -11.72
N HIS A 124 0.46 -7.64 -10.80
CA HIS A 124 1.35 -6.56 -10.36
C HIS A 124 2.65 -7.11 -9.76
N LEU A 125 2.55 -8.10 -8.88
CA LEU A 125 3.72 -8.68 -8.23
C LEU A 125 4.61 -9.47 -9.21
N HIS A 126 4.02 -10.23 -10.14
CA HIS A 126 4.79 -10.90 -11.20
C HIS A 126 5.46 -9.90 -12.14
N GLU A 127 4.81 -8.77 -12.47
CA GLU A 127 5.45 -7.71 -13.26
C GLU A 127 6.68 -7.18 -12.51
N ARG A 128 6.54 -6.90 -11.21
CA ARG A 128 7.63 -6.41 -10.36
C ARG A 128 8.75 -7.44 -10.19
N ALA A 129 8.43 -8.74 -10.26
CA ALA A 129 9.40 -9.84 -10.27
C ALA A 129 10.14 -9.98 -11.61
N GLY A 130 9.61 -9.39 -12.70
CA GLY A 130 10.13 -9.52 -14.05
C GLY A 130 9.49 -10.65 -14.87
N ASP A 131 8.48 -11.32 -14.33
CA ASP A 131 7.74 -12.42 -14.99
C ASP A 131 6.66 -11.84 -15.93
N LEU A 132 7.08 -11.10 -16.96
CA LEU A 132 6.17 -10.29 -17.78
C LEU A 132 5.07 -11.11 -18.47
N SER A 133 5.35 -12.35 -18.87
CA SER A 133 4.37 -13.22 -19.56
C SER A 133 3.23 -13.60 -18.62
N ILE A 134 3.60 -13.98 -17.40
CA ILE A 134 2.65 -14.37 -16.34
C ILE A 134 1.82 -13.14 -15.95
N ALA A 135 2.48 -12.00 -15.77
CA ALA A 135 1.81 -10.75 -15.44
C ALA A 135 0.81 -10.30 -16.51
N ALA A 136 1.17 -10.40 -17.79
CA ALA A 136 0.28 -10.01 -18.89
C ALA A 136 -1.00 -10.86 -18.92
N GLU A 137 -0.86 -12.18 -18.73
CA GLU A 137 -1.99 -13.10 -18.70
C GLU A 137 -2.89 -12.84 -17.48
N LEU A 138 -2.31 -12.66 -16.30
CA LEU A 138 -3.08 -12.36 -15.09
C LEU A 138 -3.79 -11.01 -15.17
N TYR A 139 -3.19 -9.99 -15.81
CA TYR A 139 -3.87 -8.71 -16.08
C TYR A 139 -5.06 -8.90 -17.02
N ARG A 140 -4.94 -9.76 -18.03
CA ARG A 140 -6.03 -10.10 -18.95
C ARG A 140 -7.17 -10.81 -18.19
N GLU A 141 -6.85 -11.78 -17.35
CA GLU A 141 -7.82 -12.45 -16.48
C GLU A 141 -8.55 -11.48 -15.55
N ALA A 142 -7.81 -10.62 -14.87
CA ALA A 142 -8.37 -9.60 -14.00
C ALA A 142 -9.31 -8.65 -14.76
N ALA A 143 -8.98 -8.28 -16.01
CA ALA A 143 -9.82 -7.42 -16.84
C ALA A 143 -11.17 -8.07 -17.17
N MET A 144 -11.21 -9.40 -17.37
CA MET A 144 -12.45 -10.13 -17.68
C MET A 144 -13.46 -10.08 -16.53
N VAL A 145 -12.99 -10.10 -15.29
CA VAL A 145 -13.83 -10.12 -14.08
C VAL A 145 -14.01 -8.73 -13.44
N ALA A 146 -13.39 -7.69 -14.00
CA ALA A 146 -13.50 -6.32 -13.51
C ALA A 146 -14.95 -5.80 -13.58
N THR A 147 -15.41 -5.24 -12.45
CA THR A 147 -16.80 -4.78 -12.27
C THR A 147 -17.02 -3.35 -12.78
N SER A 148 -15.94 -2.59 -12.99
CA SER A 148 -16.00 -1.22 -13.49
C SER A 148 -15.27 -1.06 -14.82
N ARG A 149 -15.82 -0.23 -15.72
CA ARG A 149 -15.19 0.10 -17.01
C ARG A 149 -13.78 0.68 -16.85
N PRO A 150 -13.52 1.65 -15.95
CA PRO A 150 -12.18 2.21 -15.77
C PRO A 150 -11.14 1.18 -15.32
N GLU A 151 -11.52 0.26 -14.43
CA GLU A 151 -10.65 -0.83 -13.97
C GLU A 151 -10.34 -1.80 -15.12
N ARG A 152 -11.36 -2.22 -15.87
CA ARG A 152 -11.17 -3.07 -17.05
C ARG A 152 -10.23 -2.44 -18.07
N ASP A 153 -10.44 -1.16 -18.38
CA ASP A 153 -9.62 -0.42 -19.36
C ASP A 153 -8.17 -0.24 -18.86
N HIS A 154 -7.97 -0.04 -17.55
CA HIS A 154 -6.65 0.00 -16.95
C HIS A 154 -5.94 -1.35 -17.11
N LEU A 155 -6.56 -2.44 -16.66
CA LEU A 155 -5.98 -3.78 -16.68
C LEU A 155 -5.70 -4.26 -18.11
N THR A 156 -6.60 -3.99 -19.05
CA THR A 156 -6.40 -4.32 -20.49
C THR A 156 -5.19 -3.58 -21.06
N ARG A 157 -5.00 -2.30 -20.70
CA ARG A 157 -3.83 -1.53 -21.12
C ARG A 157 -2.53 -2.05 -20.52
N GLN A 158 -2.56 -2.53 -19.27
CA GLN A 158 -1.37 -3.15 -18.66
C GLN A 158 -0.99 -4.44 -19.38
N ALA A 159 -1.94 -5.35 -19.62
CA ALA A 159 -1.69 -6.58 -20.38
C ALA A 159 -1.10 -6.28 -21.77
N ALA A 160 -1.68 -5.34 -22.51
CA ALA A 160 -1.18 -4.95 -23.83
C ALA A 160 0.22 -4.32 -23.78
N ARG A 161 0.51 -3.49 -22.76
CA ARG A 161 1.85 -2.91 -22.54
C ARG A 161 2.88 -4.01 -22.31
N LEU A 162 2.59 -4.98 -21.45
CA LEU A 162 3.52 -6.05 -21.12
C LEU A 162 3.80 -6.95 -22.33
N HIS A 163 2.77 -7.38 -23.06
CA HIS A 163 2.97 -8.13 -24.30
C HIS A 163 3.81 -7.40 -25.36
N ALA A 164 3.76 -6.06 -25.38
CA ALA A 164 4.60 -5.28 -26.28
C ALA A 164 6.08 -5.26 -25.87
N LEU A 165 6.39 -5.42 -24.58
CA LEU A 165 7.75 -5.45 -24.04
C LEU A 165 8.43 -6.81 -24.18
N GLU A 166 7.66 -7.87 -24.39
CA GLU A 166 8.17 -9.24 -24.60
C GLU A 166 8.61 -9.53 -26.05
N ARG A 167 8.15 -8.70 -26.99
CA ARG A 167 8.47 -8.83 -28.43
C ARG A 167 9.72 -8.07 -28.79
#